data_AF-A0A350PHS9-F1
#
_entry.id   AF-A0A350PHS9-F1
#
_cell.length_a   1.000
_cell.length_b   1.000
_cell.length_c   1.000
_cell.angle_alpha   90.00
_cell.angle_beta   90.00
_cell.angle_gamma   90.00
#
_symmetry.space_group_name_H-M   'P 1'
#
loop_
_entity.id
_entity.type
_entity.pdbx_description
1 polymer ?
#
loop_
_entity_poly.entity_id
_entity_poly.type
_entity_poly.pdbx_seq_one_letter_code
_entity_poly.pdbx_strand_id
1 'polypeptide(L)'
;MTSEDPDDWRASPFFQGLIEVKPAYPNPIELGGVIEFEYFVLSTQPVNGLQVVTRGVNGQLSNYIYTSSSNPLPNGIDNFRIDSKSLSPDGSDALARGLHRVFFFDLNQRLISYGDIRVE
;
A
#
# COMPACT_ATOMS: atom_id res chain seq x y z
N MET A 1 -14.72 0.94 -17.14
CA MET A 1 -14.06 1.84 -16.18
C MET A 1 -14.94 1.85 -14.94
N THR A 2 -14.68 0.95 -14.00
CA THR A 2 -15.29 0.98 -12.67
C THR A 2 -14.77 2.24 -11.97
N SER A 3 -15.67 3.06 -11.43
CA SER A 3 -15.32 4.32 -10.76
C SER A 3 -14.36 4.05 -9.60
N GLU A 4 -13.28 4.82 -9.49
CA GLU A 4 -12.53 4.90 -8.23
C GLU A 4 -13.52 5.30 -7.13
N ASP A 5 -13.75 4.43 -6.14
CA ASP A 5 -14.54 4.80 -4.97
C ASP A 5 -13.61 5.62 -4.06
N PRO A 6 -13.94 6.90 -3.75
CA PRO A 6 -13.14 7.70 -2.85
C PRO A 6 -12.98 7.08 -1.43
N ASP A 7 -13.77 6.06 -1.08
CA ASP A 7 -13.61 5.28 0.16
C ASP A 7 -12.63 4.09 0.06
N ASP A 8 -12.14 3.72 -1.13
CA ASP A 8 -11.25 2.55 -1.31
C ASP A 8 -9.93 2.73 -0.55
N TRP A 9 -9.47 3.97 -0.43
CA TRP A 9 -8.21 4.34 0.21
C TRP A 9 -8.38 5.55 1.12
N ARG A 10 -8.04 5.39 2.40
CA ARG A 10 -8.23 6.40 3.44
C ARG A 10 -6.89 6.99 3.85
N ALA A 11 -6.71 8.28 3.61
CA ALA A 11 -5.54 9.04 4.07
C ALA A 11 -5.67 9.45 5.54
N SER A 12 -4.56 9.37 6.27
CA SER A 12 -4.44 9.90 7.63
C SER A 12 -4.50 11.44 7.63
N PRO A 13 -5.19 12.08 8.60
CA PRO A 13 -5.30 13.54 8.66
C PRO A 13 -3.95 14.27 8.64
N PHE A 14 -2.91 13.68 9.23
CA PHE A 14 -1.57 14.28 9.29
C PHE A 14 -0.90 14.40 7.91
N PHE A 15 -1.22 13.50 6.97
CA PHE A 15 -0.60 13.45 5.65
C PHE A 15 -1.45 14.08 4.55
N GLN A 16 -2.61 14.66 4.90
CA GLN A 16 -3.46 15.36 3.94
C GLN A 16 -2.69 16.53 3.29
N GLY A 17 -2.66 16.54 1.95
CA GLY A 17 -1.92 17.53 1.17
C GLY A 17 -0.39 17.34 1.17
N LEU A 18 0.14 16.31 1.85
CA LEU A 18 1.57 15.97 1.82
C LEU A 18 1.86 14.84 0.84
N ILE A 19 1.08 13.77 0.92
CA ILE A 19 1.18 12.60 0.08
C ILE A 19 -0.21 12.03 -0.16
N GLU A 20 -0.48 11.63 -1.39
CA GLU A 20 -1.71 10.96 -1.81
C GLU A 20 -1.37 9.54 -2.26
N VAL A 21 -2.17 8.55 -1.86
CA VAL A 21 -2.03 7.16 -2.32
C VAL A 21 -3.26 6.84 -3.15
N LYS A 22 -3.05 6.36 -4.37
CA LYS A 22 -4.12 5.99 -5.28
C LYS A 22 -4.57 4.55 -5.04
N PRO A 23 -5.83 4.21 -5.40
CA PRO A 23 -6.26 2.84 -5.37
C PRO A 23 -5.34 1.90 -6.16
N ALA A 24 -4.92 0.83 -5.50
CA ALA A 24 -4.11 -0.20 -6.16
C ALA A 24 -4.89 -0.85 -7.30
N TYR A 25 -4.23 -1.08 -8.44
CA TYR A 25 -4.86 -1.64 -9.63
C TYR A 25 -4.04 -2.81 -10.19
N PRO A 26 -4.68 -3.89 -10.66
CA PRO A 26 -6.12 -4.17 -10.57
C PRO A 26 -6.55 -4.54 -9.14
N ASN A 27 -7.83 -4.29 -8.83
CA ASN A 27 -8.50 -4.72 -7.61
C ASN A 27 -10.00 -4.90 -7.91
N PRO A 28 -10.58 -6.12 -7.81
CA PRO A 28 -9.94 -7.39 -7.45
C PRO A 28 -8.84 -7.84 -8.44
N ILE A 29 -8.00 -8.78 -8.00
CA ILE A 29 -6.91 -9.38 -8.77
C ILE A 29 -6.91 -10.91 -8.64
N GLU A 30 -6.58 -11.61 -9.72
CA GLU A 30 -6.39 -13.06 -9.71
C GLU A 30 -5.10 -13.45 -8.98
N LEU A 31 -5.09 -14.61 -8.29
CA LEU A 31 -3.87 -15.17 -7.71
C LEU A 31 -2.75 -15.33 -8.76
N GLY A 32 -1.56 -14.84 -8.42
CA GLY A 32 -0.39 -14.77 -9.31
C GLY A 32 -0.38 -13.56 -10.25
N GLY A 33 -1.39 -12.69 -10.16
CA GLY A 33 -1.41 -11.40 -10.86
C GLY A 33 -0.46 -10.38 -10.24
N VAL A 34 -0.12 -9.35 -11.03
CA VAL A 34 0.71 -8.23 -10.59
C VAL A 34 -0.21 -7.06 -10.23
N ILE A 35 0.02 -6.49 -9.04
CA ILE A 35 -0.69 -5.32 -8.53
C ILE A 35 0.25 -4.12 -8.61
N GLU A 36 -0.25 -3.01 -9.13
CA GLU A 36 0.42 -1.72 -9.16
C GLU A 36 -0.14 -0.79 -8.08
N PHE A 37 0.77 -0.13 -7.36
CA PHE A 37 0.47 0.92 -6.40
C PHE A 37 1.11 2.21 -6.88
N GLU A 38 0.37 3.31 -6.73
CA GLU A 38 0.85 4.65 -7.05
C GLU A 38 0.68 5.58 -5.85
N TYR A 39 1.67 6.44 -5.62
CA TYR A 39 1.59 7.53 -4.66
C TYR A 39 2.16 8.82 -5.25
N PHE A 40 1.62 9.96 -4.80
CA PHE A 40 2.03 11.29 -5.22
C PHE A 40 2.45 12.12 -4.01
N VAL A 41 3.73 12.48 -3.94
CA VAL A 41 4.26 13.42 -2.95
C VAL A 41 4.03 14.85 -3.44
N LEU A 42 3.09 15.55 -2.78
CA LEU A 42 2.53 16.85 -3.17
C LEU A 42 3.29 18.05 -2.58
N SER A 43 3.81 17.89 -1.37
CA SER A 43 4.32 18.99 -0.55
C SER A 43 5.84 19.14 -0.62
N THR A 44 6.34 20.35 -0.37
CA THR A 44 7.76 20.57 -0.08
C THR A 44 8.16 20.10 1.33
N GLN A 45 7.19 19.78 2.19
CA GLN A 45 7.49 19.19 3.49
C GLN A 45 7.95 17.74 3.32
N PRO A 46 9.01 17.33 4.02
CA PRO A 46 9.61 16.01 3.85
C PRO A 46 8.70 14.90 4.38
N VAL A 47 8.38 13.91 3.54
CA VAL A 47 7.85 12.60 3.97
C VAL A 47 9.04 11.67 4.18
N ASN A 48 9.18 11.10 5.39
CA ASN A 48 10.32 10.28 5.77
C ASN A 48 10.18 8.84 5.24
N GLY A 49 10.54 8.60 3.99
CA GLY A 49 10.45 7.29 3.37
C GLY A 49 9.03 6.73 3.31
N LEU A 50 8.93 5.47 2.90
CA LEU A 50 7.68 4.74 2.80
C LEU A 50 7.90 3.28 3.20
N GLN A 51 7.02 2.74 4.02
CA GLN A 51 6.96 1.33 4.36
C GLN A 51 5.53 0.84 4.16
N VAL A 52 5.36 -0.23 3.39
CA VAL A 52 4.05 -0.81 3.09
C VAL A 52 3.97 -2.21 3.67
N VAL A 53 2.94 -2.46 4.46
CA VAL A 53 2.81 -3.66 5.29
C VAL A 53 1.38 -4.19 5.32
N THR A 54 1.24 -5.51 5.41
CA THR A 54 -0.03 -6.21 5.67
C THR A 54 0.06 -7.04 6.97
N ARG A 55 -1.05 -7.68 7.36
CA ARG A 55 -1.07 -8.52 8.56
C ARG A 55 -0.34 -9.84 8.31
N GLY A 56 0.53 -10.20 9.26
CA GLY A 56 1.13 -11.53 9.38
C GLY A 56 0.15 -12.59 9.88
N VAL A 57 0.62 -13.84 9.95
CA VAL A 57 -0.18 -15.01 10.41
C VAL A 57 -0.76 -14.81 11.81
N ASN A 58 -0.06 -14.07 12.68
CA ASN A 58 -0.49 -13.76 14.04
C ASN A 58 -1.37 -12.49 14.16
N GLY A 59 -1.76 -11.89 13.03
CA GLY A 59 -2.56 -10.66 12.97
C GLY A 59 -1.78 -9.35 13.20
N GLN A 60 -0.49 -9.41 13.54
CA GLN A 60 0.38 -8.23 13.68
C GLN A 60 0.77 -7.67 12.31
N LEU A 61 1.11 -6.39 12.22
CA LEU A 61 1.62 -5.78 10.99
C LEU A 61 3.10 -6.17 10.81
N SER A 62 3.33 -7.30 10.14
CA SER A 62 4.67 -7.90 10.01
C SER A 62 4.99 -8.45 8.62
N ASN A 63 4.04 -8.41 7.67
CA ASN A 63 4.30 -8.80 6.29
C ASN A 63 4.64 -7.56 5.45
N TYR A 64 5.92 -7.26 5.27
CA TYR A 64 6.40 -6.09 4.53
C TYR A 64 6.43 -6.39 3.03
N ILE A 65 5.68 -5.60 2.25
CA ILE A 65 5.53 -5.82 0.81
C ILE A 65 6.25 -4.77 -0.04
N TYR A 66 6.59 -3.61 0.53
CA TYR A 66 7.39 -2.58 -0.13
C TYR A 66 8.09 -1.67 0.89
N THR A 67 9.25 -1.12 0.52
CA THR A 67 9.96 -0.10 1.30
C THR A 67 10.75 0.84 0.38
N SER A 68 10.60 2.14 0.59
CA SER A 68 11.46 3.19 0.03
C SER A 68 12.16 3.91 1.17
N SER A 69 13.49 3.84 1.18
CA SER A 69 14.34 4.46 2.20
C SER A 69 14.76 5.89 1.87
N SER A 70 14.24 6.47 0.79
CA SER A 70 14.50 7.86 0.42
C SER A 70 14.00 8.81 1.51
N ASN A 71 14.88 9.68 1.99
CA ASN A 71 14.56 10.62 3.06
C ASN A 71 15.08 12.03 2.72
N PRO A 72 14.20 12.96 2.29
CA PRO A 72 12.76 12.75 2.07
C PRO A 72 12.45 11.87 0.86
N LEU A 73 11.23 11.34 0.79
CA LEU A 73 10.69 10.82 -0.47
C LEU A 73 10.77 11.91 -1.56
N PRO A 74 11.15 11.56 -2.80
CA PRO A 74 11.14 12.50 -3.91
C PRO A 74 9.74 13.07 -4.15
N ASN A 75 9.67 14.36 -4.48
CA ASN A 75 8.42 14.99 -4.91
C ASN A 75 8.00 14.43 -6.28
N GLY A 76 6.69 14.36 -6.52
CA GLY A 76 6.14 13.81 -7.75
C GLY A 76 5.49 12.44 -7.57
N ILE A 77 5.06 11.90 -8.70
CA ILE A 77 4.41 10.59 -8.78
C ILE A 77 5.49 9.52 -8.78
N ASP A 78 5.27 8.46 -8.00
CA ASP A 78 6.08 7.26 -7.98
C ASP A 78 5.17 6.03 -7.85
N ASN A 79 5.65 4.88 -8.31
CA ASN A 79 4.89 3.65 -8.30
C ASN A 79 5.76 2.43 -7.97
N PHE A 80 5.10 1.37 -7.50
CA PHE A 80 5.74 0.08 -7.31
C PHE A 80 4.76 -1.04 -7.63
N ARG A 81 5.31 -2.23 -7.92
CA ARG A 81 4.55 -3.41 -8.28
C ARG A 81 4.89 -4.56 -7.35
N ILE A 82 3.89 -5.36 -7.02
CA ILE A 82 4.06 -6.62 -6.28
C ILE A 82 3.34 -7.75 -6.99
N ASP A 83 3.80 -8.98 -6.79
CA ASP A 83 3.00 -10.17 -7.06
C ASP A 83 1.93 -10.30 -5.96
N SER A 84 0.68 -10.59 -6.33
CA SER A 84 -0.43 -10.87 -5.40
C SER A 84 -0.09 -11.92 -4.33
N LYS A 85 0.80 -12.88 -4.61
CA LYS A 85 1.32 -13.85 -3.64
C LYS A 85 2.10 -13.20 -2.50
N SER A 86 2.65 -12.00 -2.69
CA SER A 86 3.36 -11.24 -1.66
C SER A 86 2.43 -10.78 -0.54
N LEU A 87 1.10 -10.75 -0.78
CA LEU A 87 0.11 -10.48 0.27
C LEU A 87 -0.01 -11.63 1.27
N SER A 88 0.47 -12.83 0.91
CA SER A 88 0.54 -13.98 1.79
C SER A 88 1.71 -13.86 2.78
N PRO A 89 1.46 -13.84 4.10
CA PRO A 89 2.53 -13.73 5.09
C PRO A 89 3.41 -14.98 5.21
N ASP A 90 3.00 -16.12 4.64
CA ASP A 90 3.78 -17.36 4.58
C ASP A 90 4.10 -17.80 3.14
N GLY A 91 3.74 -16.98 2.14
CA GLY A 91 3.92 -17.28 0.72
C GLY A 91 2.96 -18.35 0.16
N SER A 92 2.02 -18.88 0.96
CA SER A 92 1.05 -19.87 0.49
C SER A 92 -0.07 -19.24 -0.35
N ASP A 93 -0.52 -19.97 -1.36
CA ASP A 93 -1.69 -19.61 -2.18
C ASP A 93 -2.99 -19.53 -1.36
N ALA A 94 -3.05 -20.25 -0.24
CA ALA A 94 -4.21 -20.26 0.66
C ALA A 94 -4.34 -18.94 1.42
N LEU A 95 -3.23 -18.41 1.96
CA LEU A 95 -3.23 -17.11 2.65
C LEU A 95 -3.09 -15.92 1.70
N ALA A 96 -2.66 -16.14 0.44
CA ALA A 96 -2.67 -15.10 -0.59
C ALA A 96 -4.10 -14.72 -0.99
N ARG A 97 -5.04 -15.68 -1.02
CA ARG A 97 -6.44 -15.41 -1.39
C ARG A 97 -7.21 -14.72 -0.27
N GLY A 98 -8.19 -13.91 -0.65
CA GLY A 98 -9.08 -13.23 0.29
C GLY A 98 -8.96 -11.71 0.23
N LEU A 99 -9.35 -11.05 1.32
CA LEU A 99 -9.28 -9.60 1.47
C LEU A 99 -8.08 -9.23 2.34
N HIS A 100 -7.21 -8.36 1.83
CA HIS A 100 -6.00 -7.90 2.48
C HIS A 100 -6.04 -6.41 2.73
N ARG A 101 -5.94 -6.00 3.99
CA ARG A 101 -5.72 -4.58 4.30
C ARG A 101 -4.25 -4.24 4.20
N VAL A 102 -3.94 -3.25 3.38
CA VAL A 102 -2.60 -2.73 3.14
C VAL A 102 -2.47 -1.40 3.86
N PHE A 103 -1.35 -1.22 4.58
CA PHE A 103 -1.05 -0.02 5.34
C PHE A 103 0.23 0.63 4.83
N PHE A 104 0.18 1.94 4.64
CA PHE A 104 1.30 2.77 4.22
C PHE A 104 1.75 3.56 5.45
N PHE A 105 3.01 3.43 5.85
CA PHE A 105 3.63 4.17 6.94
C PHE A 105 4.82 4.97 6.43
N ASP A 106 5.11 6.09 7.06
CA ASP A 106 6.46 6.65 6.97
C ASP A 106 7.42 5.85 7.88
N LEU A 107 8.73 6.09 7.75
CA LEU A 107 9.74 5.39 8.54
C LEU A 107 9.76 5.82 10.02
N ASN A 108 8.98 6.84 10.40
CA ASN A 108 8.70 7.18 11.80
C ASN A 108 7.48 6.42 12.36
N GLN A 109 6.97 5.42 11.63
CA GLN A 109 5.80 4.62 11.99
C GLN A 109 4.49 5.42 12.09
N ARG A 110 4.37 6.54 11.35
CA ARG A 110 3.14 7.30 11.23
C ARG A 110 2.35 6.79 10.03
N LEU A 111 1.08 6.45 10.26
CA LEU A 111 0.18 5.98 9.21
C LEU A 111 -0.05 7.10 8.18
N ILE A 112 0.26 6.81 6.92
CA ILE A 112 0.01 7.65 5.75
C ILE A 112 -1.38 7.37 5.19
N SER A 113 -1.63 6.12 4.79
CA SER A 113 -2.87 5.69 4.17
C SER A 113 -3.11 4.20 4.40
N TYR A 114 -4.33 3.74 4.19
CA TYR A 114 -4.65 2.32 4.10
C TYR A 114 -5.81 2.06 3.14
N GLY A 115 -5.82 0.87 2.57
CA GLY A 115 -6.85 0.40 1.66
C GLY A 115 -6.91 -1.12 1.64
N ASP A 116 -7.90 -1.67 0.95
CA ASP A 116 -8.13 -3.11 0.89
C ASP A 116 -7.92 -3.65 -0.53
N ILE A 117 -7.34 -4.84 -0.64
CA ILE A 117 -7.12 -5.56 -1.90
C ILE A 117 -7.77 -6.93 -1.83
N ARG A 118 -8.56 -7.27 -2.85
CA ARG A 118 -9.20 -8.58 -2.98
C ARG A 118 -8.43 -9.45 -3.97
N VAL A 119 -7.92 -10.60 -3.51
CA VAL A 119 -7.26 -11.63 -4.33
C VAL A 119 -8.17 -12.83 -4.53
N GLU A 120 -8.55 -13.13 -5.77
CA GLU A 120 -9.44 -14.23 -6.16
C GLU A 120 -8.69 -15.54 -6.44
#